data_AF-A0A3P7EKJ9-F1
#
_entry.id   AF-A0A3P7EKJ9-F1
#
_cell.length_a   1.000
_cell.length_b   1.000
_cell.length_c   1.000
_cell.angle_alpha   90.00
_cell.angle_beta   90.00
_cell.angle_gamma   90.00
#
_symmetry.space_group_name_H-M   'P 1'
#
loop_
_entity.id
_entity.type
_entity.pdbx_description
1 polymer ?
#
loop_
_entity_poly.entity_id
_entity_poly.type
_entity_poly.pdbx_seq_one_letter_code
_entity_poly.pdbx_strand_id
1 'polypeptide(L)'
;MYDAIKPSGQLHCWIRSIIATKLANTAKQWMQIFARYNSGTYNNQWSIVDYKLFKPNEKLPTNNLLWVLEQTPGLVIAHDMTWFLKNYTYWPSYNIPYFNTISEISGFKQKGQLFDWYNWERSPRAKIFNRDHHKVINLNSLQKLMRY
;
A
#
# COMPACT_ATOMS: atom_id res chain seq x y z
N MET A 1 13.72 16.12 5.33
CA MET A 1 12.60 15.17 5.59
C MET A 1 12.36 15.00 7.08
N TYR A 2 13.38 14.67 7.88
CA TYR A 2 13.21 14.51 9.34
C TYR A 2 12.72 15.77 10.06
N ASP A 3 12.98 16.97 9.51
CA ASP A 3 12.48 18.23 10.07
C ASP A 3 10.95 18.32 10.11
N ALA A 4 10.26 17.50 9.31
CA ALA A 4 8.79 17.42 9.29
C ALA A 4 8.22 16.58 10.47
N ILE A 5 9.05 15.89 11.25
CA ILE A 5 8.63 15.13 12.43
C ILE A 5 8.67 16.07 13.64
N LYS A 6 7.53 16.24 14.32
CA LYS A 6 7.36 17.19 15.43
C LYS A 6 6.70 16.52 16.64
N PRO A 7 7.03 16.95 17.87
CA PRO A 7 6.40 16.40 19.08
C PRO A 7 4.94 16.85 19.28
N SER A 8 4.52 17.95 18.63
CA SER A 8 3.18 18.51 18.74
C SER A 8 2.48 18.57 17.38
N GLY A 9 1.15 18.52 17.39
CA GLY A 9 0.32 18.58 16.17
C GLY A 9 0.33 17.30 15.33
N GLN A 10 0.88 16.20 15.85
CA GLN A 10 1.02 14.92 15.15
C GLN A 10 0.55 13.78 16.06
N LEU A 11 0.05 12.71 15.44
CA LEU A 11 -0.35 11.48 16.14
C LEU A 11 0.48 10.32 15.61
N HIS A 12 1.02 9.50 16.52
CA HIS A 12 1.77 8.30 16.12
C HIS A 12 0.92 7.38 15.24
N CYS A 13 1.58 6.71 14.30
CA CYS A 13 0.95 5.81 13.32
C CYS A 13 -0.01 4.79 13.95
N TRP A 14 0.35 4.23 15.11
CA TRP A 14 -0.48 3.24 15.80
C TRP A 14 -1.82 3.82 16.32
N ILE A 15 -1.84 5.09 16.74
CA ILE A 15 -3.08 5.76 17.15
C ILE A 15 -3.94 6.03 15.91
N ARG A 16 -3.30 6.57 14.85
CA ARG A 16 -3.99 6.91 13.60
C ARG A 16 -4.61 5.69 12.93
N SER A 17 -3.92 4.54 12.94
CA SER A 17 -4.45 3.30 12.37
C SER A 17 -5.65 2.77 13.14
N ILE A 18 -5.63 2.83 14.48
CA ILE A 18 -6.78 2.44 15.31
C ILE A 18 -7.98 3.35 15.05
N ILE A 19 -7.77 4.68 15.05
CA ILE A 19 -8.85 5.66 14.82
C ILE A 19 -9.46 5.46 13.43
N ALA A 20 -8.64 5.37 12.38
CA ALA A 20 -9.11 5.16 11.02
C ALA A 20 -9.91 3.85 10.90
N THR A 21 -9.43 2.77 11.52
CA THR A 21 -10.09 1.46 11.47
C THR A 21 -11.42 1.46 12.21
N LYS A 22 -11.55 2.20 13.31
CA LYS A 22 -12.79 2.28 14.09
C LYS A 22 -13.86 3.17 13.47
N LEU A 23 -13.45 4.22 12.74
CA LEU A 23 -14.38 5.26 12.26
C LEU A 23 -14.75 5.10 10.78
N ALA A 24 -13.91 4.48 9.96
CA ALA A 24 -14.14 4.40 8.53
C ALA A 24 -15.19 3.35 8.16
N ASN A 25 -16.13 3.73 7.30
CA ASN A 25 -17.07 2.80 6.68
C ASN A 25 -16.65 2.37 5.28
N THR A 26 -15.73 3.08 4.64
CA THR A 26 -15.21 2.75 3.31
C THR A 26 -13.69 2.80 3.29
N ALA A 27 -13.08 2.12 2.31
CA ALA A 27 -11.64 2.27 2.08
C ALA A 27 -11.27 3.75 1.93
N LYS A 28 -12.04 4.51 1.13
CA LYS A 28 -11.89 5.97 0.94
C LYS A 28 -11.94 6.78 2.24
N GLN A 29 -12.78 6.40 3.19
CA GLN A 29 -12.82 7.11 4.47
C GLN A 29 -11.60 6.75 5.33
N TRP A 30 -11.15 5.50 5.30
CA TRP A 30 -10.01 5.04 6.10
C TRP A 30 -8.76 5.86 5.80
N MET A 31 -8.39 6.05 4.52
CA MET A 31 -7.17 6.82 4.23
C MET A 31 -7.33 8.30 4.54
N GLN A 32 -8.53 8.88 4.33
CA GLN A 32 -8.80 10.27 4.68
C GLN A 32 -8.61 10.52 6.18
N ILE A 33 -9.08 9.58 7.02
CA ILE A 33 -8.92 9.68 8.47
C ILE A 33 -7.46 9.43 8.87
N PHE A 34 -6.81 8.38 8.34
CA PHE A 34 -5.43 8.02 8.67
C PHE A 34 -4.41 9.10 8.28
N ALA A 35 -4.65 9.82 7.17
CA ALA A 35 -3.77 10.87 6.66
C ALA A 35 -3.67 12.09 7.59
N ARG A 36 -4.66 12.31 8.47
CA ARG A 36 -4.68 13.43 9.40
C ARG A 36 -3.59 13.28 10.45
N TYR A 37 -2.98 14.40 10.83
CA TYR A 37 -1.94 14.47 11.87
C TYR A 37 -0.77 13.51 11.62
N ASN A 38 -0.37 13.34 10.35
CA ASN A 38 0.75 12.49 9.95
C ASN A 38 2.01 12.81 10.78
N SER A 39 2.53 11.79 11.47
CA SER A 39 3.74 11.90 12.28
C SER A 39 5.04 11.67 11.51
N GLY A 40 4.99 11.13 10.29
CA GLY A 40 6.21 10.69 9.59
C GLY A 40 6.93 9.52 10.26
N THR A 41 6.28 8.82 11.18
CA THR A 41 6.84 7.66 11.90
C THR A 41 6.13 6.39 11.48
N TYR A 42 6.86 5.27 11.41
CA TYR A 42 6.35 3.99 10.89
C TYR A 42 5.71 4.15 9.51
N ASN A 43 6.54 4.57 8.57
CA ASN A 43 6.17 4.94 7.21
C ASN A 43 5.90 3.68 6.38
N ASN A 44 4.62 3.45 6.10
CA ASN A 44 4.13 2.22 5.49
C ASN A 44 3.41 2.50 4.17
N GLN A 45 3.31 1.45 3.36
CA GLN A 45 2.26 1.32 2.36
C GLN A 45 1.09 0.56 3.02
N TRP A 46 -0.08 1.18 3.08
CA TRP A 46 -1.32 0.57 3.55
C TRP A 46 -2.19 0.22 2.35
N SER A 47 -2.64 -1.02 2.28
CA SER A 47 -3.65 -1.50 1.34
C SER A 47 -4.97 -1.69 2.08
N ILE A 48 -6.00 -0.97 1.69
CA ILE A 48 -7.32 -1.02 2.32
C ILE A 48 -8.29 -1.60 1.29
N VAL A 49 -8.82 -2.78 1.60
CA VAL A 49 -9.78 -3.50 0.76
C VAL A 49 -11.17 -3.36 1.35
N ASP A 50 -12.12 -2.85 0.56
CA ASP A 50 -13.52 -2.77 0.95
C ASP A 50 -14.29 -3.99 0.43
N TYR A 51 -14.31 -5.07 1.23
CA TYR A 51 -15.03 -6.30 0.87
C TYR A 51 -16.54 -6.10 0.67
N LYS A 52 -17.15 -5.01 1.15
CA LYS A 52 -18.58 -4.73 0.87
C LYS A 52 -18.84 -4.48 -0.61
N LEU A 53 -17.80 -4.11 -1.37
CA LEU A 53 -17.87 -3.89 -2.81
C LEU A 53 -17.47 -5.13 -3.64
N PHE A 54 -16.97 -6.18 -2.99
CA PHE A 54 -16.59 -7.41 -3.66
C PHE A 54 -17.76 -8.41 -3.65
N LYS A 55 -18.16 -8.86 -4.84
CA LYS A 55 -19.18 -9.89 -5.02
C LYS A 55 -18.56 -11.10 -5.70
N PRO A 56 -18.58 -12.29 -5.07
CA PRO A 56 -18.06 -13.51 -5.68
C PRO A 56 -18.70 -13.78 -7.04
N ASN A 57 -17.90 -14.26 -8.00
CA ASN A 57 -18.32 -14.59 -9.37
C ASN A 57 -18.85 -13.40 -10.21
N GLU A 58 -18.70 -12.17 -9.73
CA GLU A 58 -19.00 -10.96 -10.49
C GLU A 58 -17.72 -10.24 -10.91
N LYS A 59 -17.83 -9.37 -11.91
CA LYS A 59 -16.74 -8.48 -12.32
C LYS A 59 -16.42 -7.53 -11.17
N LEU A 60 -15.13 -7.27 -10.92
CA LEU A 60 -14.72 -6.26 -9.94
C LEU A 60 -15.32 -4.89 -10.30
N PRO A 61 -15.71 -4.09 -9.29
CA PRO A 61 -16.11 -2.71 -9.50
C PRO A 61 -14.97 -1.92 -10.18
N THR A 62 -15.31 -0.79 -10.77
CA THR A 62 -14.31 0.07 -11.44
C THR A 62 -13.52 0.93 -10.47
N ASN A 63 -14.04 1.15 -9.25
CA ASN A 63 -13.45 2.01 -8.25
C ASN A 63 -13.76 1.52 -6.81
N ASN A 64 -13.06 2.11 -5.86
CA ASN A 64 -13.19 2.05 -4.40
C ASN A 64 -13.00 0.69 -3.72
N LEU A 65 -12.81 -0.40 -4.45
CA LEU A 65 -12.55 -1.71 -3.85
C LEU A 65 -11.20 -1.76 -3.15
N LEU A 66 -10.14 -1.25 -3.79
CA LEU A 66 -8.80 -1.20 -3.23
C LEU A 66 -8.29 0.23 -3.26
N TRP A 67 -7.98 0.75 -2.08
CA TRP A 67 -7.17 1.96 -1.98
C TRP A 67 -5.80 1.65 -1.39
N VAL A 68 -4.78 2.32 -1.93
CA VAL A 68 -3.41 2.23 -1.45
C VAL A 68 -2.97 3.60 -0.96
N LEU A 69 -2.46 3.66 0.26
CA LEU A 69 -1.88 4.85 0.87
C LEU A 69 -0.41 4.62 1.15
N GLU A 70 0.43 5.60 0.87
CA GLU A 70 1.84 5.64 1.27
C GLU A 70 2.12 6.91 2.05
N GLN A 71 2.95 6.79 3.08
CA GLN A 71 3.32 7.89 3.97
C GLN A 71 4.83 8.04 4.06
N THR A 72 5.29 9.29 4.13
CA THR A 72 6.62 9.71 4.59
C THR A 72 6.46 10.87 5.59
N PRO A 73 7.54 11.34 6.25
CA PRO A 73 7.49 12.60 6.99
C PRO A 73 7.05 13.77 6.09
N GLY A 74 5.95 14.42 6.50
CA GLY A 74 5.41 15.60 5.81
C GLY A 74 4.52 15.31 4.59
N LEU A 75 4.42 14.06 4.12
CA LEU A 75 3.61 13.73 2.94
C LEU A 75 2.87 12.40 3.09
N VAL A 76 1.60 12.41 2.68
CA VAL A 76 0.75 11.22 2.50
C VAL A 76 0.17 11.27 1.11
N ILE A 77 0.31 10.19 0.34
CA ILE A 77 -0.32 10.03 -0.97
C ILE A 77 -1.21 8.80 -0.91
N ALA A 78 -2.42 8.89 -1.47
CA ALA A 78 -3.29 7.75 -1.61
C ALA A 78 -4.05 7.78 -2.93
N HIS A 79 -4.19 6.60 -3.54
CA HIS A 79 -4.94 6.42 -4.78
C HIS A 79 -5.82 5.18 -4.72
N ASP A 80 -6.91 5.23 -5.47
CA ASP A 80 -7.72 4.08 -5.79
C ASP A 80 -6.98 3.20 -6.81
N MET A 81 -6.64 1.99 -6.37
CA MET A 81 -5.88 1.00 -7.15
C MET A 81 -6.78 -0.16 -7.59
N THR A 82 -8.10 0.02 -7.59
CA THR A 82 -9.06 -0.98 -8.07
C THR A 82 -8.79 -1.37 -9.52
N TRP A 83 -8.38 -0.41 -10.36
CA TRP A 83 -8.01 -0.67 -11.75
C TRP A 83 -6.83 -1.66 -11.86
N PHE A 84 -5.85 -1.56 -10.97
CA PHE A 84 -4.68 -2.43 -10.98
C PHE A 84 -5.09 -3.85 -10.64
N LEU A 85 -5.90 -4.01 -9.57
CA LEU A 85 -6.43 -5.32 -9.19
C LEU A 85 -7.24 -5.96 -10.33
N LYS A 86 -8.03 -5.17 -11.04
CA LYS A 86 -8.82 -5.63 -12.19
C LYS A 86 -7.97 -6.08 -13.37
N ASN A 87 -6.88 -5.36 -13.67
CA ASN A 87 -6.05 -5.64 -14.85
C ASN A 87 -4.99 -6.72 -14.59
N TYR A 88 -4.44 -6.78 -13.38
CA TYR A 88 -3.34 -7.68 -13.04
C TYR A 88 -3.74 -8.85 -12.17
N THR A 89 -4.95 -8.85 -11.59
CA THR A 89 -5.50 -9.89 -10.69
C THR A 89 -4.88 -9.98 -9.29
N TYR A 90 -3.94 -9.10 -8.96
CA TYR A 90 -3.30 -9.01 -7.64
C TYR A 90 -2.81 -7.60 -7.34
N TRP A 91 -2.47 -7.34 -6.08
CA TRP A 91 -1.70 -6.17 -5.64
C TRP A 91 -0.54 -6.62 -4.75
N PRO A 92 0.72 -6.47 -5.16
CA PRO A 92 1.84 -6.87 -4.33
C PRO A 92 2.39 -5.72 -3.46
N SER A 93 2.99 -6.06 -2.33
CA SER A 93 3.70 -5.12 -1.47
C SER A 93 4.96 -5.76 -0.86
N TYR A 94 6.09 -5.06 -0.93
CA TYR A 94 7.40 -5.61 -0.59
C TYR A 94 8.42 -4.54 -0.15
N ASN A 95 7.98 -3.59 0.68
CA ASN A 95 8.82 -2.55 1.29
C ASN A 95 9.51 -1.59 0.29
N ILE A 96 8.95 -1.45 -0.90
CA ILE A 96 9.37 -0.45 -1.88
C ILE A 96 8.12 0.37 -2.22
N PRO A 97 8.16 1.71 -2.11
CA PRO A 97 7.02 2.55 -2.45
C PRO A 97 6.70 2.47 -3.94
N TYR A 98 5.41 2.35 -4.25
CA TYR A 98 4.85 2.31 -5.59
C TYR A 98 4.70 3.71 -6.18
N PHE A 99 4.24 4.70 -5.39
CA PHE A 99 3.96 6.02 -5.94
C PHE A 99 5.28 6.76 -6.21
N ASN A 100 5.48 7.19 -7.46
CA ASN A 100 6.74 7.82 -7.91
C ASN A 100 7.19 8.96 -6.99
N THR A 101 6.27 9.84 -6.57
CA THR A 101 6.60 10.93 -5.64
C THR A 101 7.15 10.42 -4.32
N ILE A 102 6.54 9.40 -3.70
CA ILE A 102 7.02 8.80 -2.46
C ILE A 102 8.38 8.14 -2.68
N SER A 103 8.53 7.38 -3.77
CA SER A 103 9.79 6.72 -4.13
C SER A 103 10.93 7.71 -4.35
N GLU A 104 10.65 8.87 -4.94
CA GLU A 104 11.62 9.92 -5.19
C GLU A 104 12.07 10.62 -3.92
N ILE A 105 11.13 11.07 -3.07
CA ILE A 105 11.48 11.81 -1.84
C ILE A 105 12.12 10.90 -0.78
N SER A 106 11.81 9.60 -0.79
CA SER A 106 12.39 8.62 0.13
C SER A 106 13.71 8.02 -0.38
N GLY A 107 14.17 8.40 -1.57
CA GLY A 107 15.45 7.96 -2.14
C GLY A 107 15.42 6.59 -2.82
N PHE A 108 14.26 5.91 -2.89
CA PHE A 108 14.13 4.61 -3.54
C PHE A 108 14.28 4.72 -5.05
N LYS A 109 13.78 5.78 -5.69
CA LYS A 109 13.88 5.98 -7.14
C LYS A 109 15.34 6.02 -7.60
N GLN A 110 16.18 6.82 -6.94
CA GLN A 110 17.60 6.95 -7.27
C GLN A 110 18.34 5.64 -7.00
N LYS A 111 18.10 4.99 -5.85
CA LYS A 111 18.71 3.68 -5.57
C LYS A 111 18.26 2.60 -6.55
N GLY A 112 17.01 2.62 -6.99
CA GLY A 112 16.42 1.67 -7.93
C GLY A 112 16.94 1.79 -9.36
N GLN A 113 17.61 2.90 -9.70
CA GLN A 113 18.35 3.05 -10.96
C GLN A 113 19.70 2.32 -10.91
N LEU A 114 20.30 2.19 -9.73
CA LEU A 114 21.61 1.56 -9.52
C LEU A 114 21.49 0.08 -9.15
N PHE A 115 20.46 -0.27 -8.36
CA PHE A 115 20.29 -1.59 -7.77
C PHE A 115 18.84 -2.05 -7.86
N ASP A 116 18.61 -3.17 -8.55
CA ASP A 116 17.29 -3.80 -8.66
C ASP A 116 16.63 -4.06 -7.29
N TRP A 117 17.41 -4.23 -6.24
CA TRP A 117 16.92 -4.44 -4.87
C TRP A 117 16.00 -3.32 -4.36
N TYR A 118 16.17 -2.09 -4.86
CA TYR A 118 15.35 -0.93 -4.48
C TYR A 118 14.34 -0.55 -5.56
N ASN A 119 14.35 -1.24 -6.70
CA ASN A 119 13.43 -1.00 -7.79
C ASN A 119 12.10 -1.73 -7.53
N TRP A 120 10.99 -1.01 -7.66
CA TRP A 120 9.67 -1.58 -7.39
C TRP A 120 9.40 -2.81 -8.28
N GLU A 121 9.58 -2.71 -9.60
CA GLU A 121 9.28 -3.79 -10.54
C GLU A 121 10.35 -4.89 -10.56
N ARG A 122 11.61 -4.55 -10.26
CA ARG A 122 12.76 -5.45 -10.50
C ARG A 122 13.38 -6.06 -9.25
N SER A 123 12.90 -5.73 -8.06
CA SER A 123 13.36 -6.37 -6.82
C SER A 123 13.08 -7.88 -6.82
N PRO A 124 13.84 -8.69 -6.06
CA PRO A 124 13.62 -10.14 -6.03
C PRO A 124 12.18 -10.53 -5.67
N ARG A 125 11.57 -9.86 -4.68
CA ARG A 125 10.18 -10.12 -4.30
C ARG A 125 9.20 -9.72 -5.39
N ALA A 126 9.44 -8.61 -6.09
CA ALA A 126 8.62 -8.23 -7.24
C ALA A 126 8.67 -9.27 -8.35
N LYS A 127 9.87 -9.78 -8.68
CA LYS A 127 10.06 -10.85 -9.67
C LYS A 127 9.37 -12.15 -9.24
N ILE A 128 9.47 -12.54 -7.96
CA ILE A 128 8.78 -13.73 -7.42
C ILE A 128 7.26 -13.58 -7.52
N PHE A 129 6.70 -12.46 -7.06
CA PHE A 129 5.26 -12.22 -7.16
C PHE A 129 4.79 -12.19 -8.62
N ASN A 130 5.50 -11.49 -9.51
CA ASN A 130 5.15 -11.46 -10.93
C ASN A 130 5.14 -12.87 -11.55
N ARG A 131 6.12 -13.71 -11.19
CA ARG A 131 6.22 -15.11 -11.65
C ARG A 131 5.12 -16.00 -11.08
N ASP A 132 4.79 -15.87 -9.79
CA ASP A 132 4.08 -16.92 -9.06
C ASP A 132 2.68 -16.54 -8.56
N HIS A 133 2.26 -15.27 -8.57
CA HIS A 133 0.96 -14.86 -8.01
C HIS A 133 -0.21 -15.66 -8.59
N HIS A 134 -0.18 -15.95 -9.90
CA HIS A 134 -1.24 -16.70 -10.59
C HIS A 134 -1.36 -18.17 -10.12
N LYS A 135 -0.37 -18.70 -9.40
CA LYS A 135 -0.42 -20.05 -8.81
C LYS A 135 -1.27 -20.09 -7.54
N VAL A 136 -1.67 -18.93 -7.00
CA VAL A 136 -2.55 -18.83 -5.84
C VAL A 136 -4.00 -18.98 -6.28
N ILE A 137 -4.58 -20.14 -5.99
CA ILE A 137 -5.97 -20.49 -6.34
C ILE A 137 -6.85 -20.77 -5.11
N ASN A 138 -6.26 -20.86 -3.92
CA ASN A 138 -6.91 -21.08 -2.65
C ASN A 138 -6.00 -20.67 -1.48
N LEU A 139 -6.52 -20.70 -0.24
CA LEU A 139 -5.77 -20.28 0.96
C LEU A 139 -4.49 -21.12 1.19
N ASN A 140 -4.47 -22.41 0.87
CA ASN A 140 -3.28 -23.25 1.03
C ASN A 140 -2.17 -22.82 0.06
N SER A 141 -2.51 -22.58 -1.21
CA SER A 141 -1.55 -22.06 -2.21
C SER A 141 -1.09 -20.63 -1.89
N LEU A 142 -1.97 -19.80 -1.31
CA LEU A 142 -1.59 -18.47 -0.80
C LEU A 142 -0.55 -18.61 0.31
N GLN A 143 -0.81 -19.44 1.32
CA GLN A 143 0.15 -19.70 2.40
C GLN A 143 1.49 -20.19 1.85
N LYS A 144 1.47 -21.10 0.86
CA LYS A 144 2.69 -21.60 0.22
C LYS A 144 3.50 -20.49 -0.43
N LEU A 145 2.87 -19.56 -1.16
CA LEU A 145 3.57 -18.40 -1.74
C LEU A 145 4.11 -17.46 -0.65
N MET A 146 3.32 -17.18 0.39
CA MET A 146 3.73 -16.26 1.46
C MET A 146 4.80 -16.84 2.40
N ARG A 147 5.09 -18.14 2.29
CA ARG A 147 6.12 -18.88 3.03
C ARG A 147 7.21 -19.46 2.11
N TYR A 148 7.26 -19.02 0.86
CA TYR A 148 8.23 -19.47 -0.14
C TYR A 148 9.68 -19.19 0.27
#